data_AF-A0A286TYM1-F1
#
_entry.id   AF-A0A286TYM1-F1
#
_cell.length_a   1.000
_cell.length_b   1.000
_cell.length_c   1.000
_cell.angle_alpha   90.00
_cell.angle_beta   90.00
_cell.angle_gamma   90.00
#
_symmetry.space_group_name_H-M   'P 1'
#
loop_
_entity.id
_entity.type
_entity.pdbx_description
1 polymer ?
#
loop_
_entity_poly.entity_id
_entity_poly.type
_entity_poly.pdbx_seq_one_letter_code
_entity_poly.pdbx_strand_id
1 'polypeptide(L)'
;MDTTRDNKFIDNRIYSLSWRNIYFFYLGLIKDCEDIINKIQITKPVDSNERFWRFVNMGDYLLAAYSTPYSVIEKTILLIIKEAQTLYKNIKDNKIDSPLRNMPEMFVLEFFQAVTCSCYAFKFFKKAMDSAILDIASDTNIKDEDKAYLLFFISCVYRALGEKNPFDGLIDKLDDDLPFPVKLGIYYENKHLTHQSTILKRNLKKLKQQMKKNPALSQYYNRLHELPISQKKIEIKSK
;
A
#
# COMPACT_ATOMS: atom_id res chain seq x y z
N MET A 1 -9.63 -16.32 -30.36
CA MET A 1 -9.54 -17.15 -29.13
C MET A 1 -10.94 -17.22 -28.55
N ASP A 2 -11.36 -18.41 -28.12
CA ASP A 2 -12.71 -18.66 -27.61
C ASP A 2 -12.80 -18.16 -26.15
N THR A 3 -13.29 -16.93 -25.96
CA THR A 3 -13.38 -16.22 -24.66
C THR A 3 -14.10 -17.02 -23.57
N THR A 4 -14.95 -17.98 -23.97
CA THR A 4 -15.69 -18.86 -23.08
C THR A 4 -14.82 -19.90 -22.37
N ARG A 5 -13.69 -20.34 -22.97
CA ARG A 5 -12.74 -21.26 -22.33
C ARG A 5 -11.81 -20.52 -21.37
N ASP A 6 -11.36 -19.34 -21.79
CA ASP A 6 -10.40 -18.55 -21.02
C ASP A 6 -11.02 -18.05 -19.71
N ASN A 7 -12.31 -17.73 -19.73
CA ASN A 7 -13.07 -17.39 -18.52
C ASN A 7 -13.23 -18.55 -17.54
N LYS A 8 -13.14 -19.82 -17.98
CA LYS A 8 -13.24 -20.99 -17.08
C LYS A 8 -11.94 -21.29 -16.35
N PHE A 9 -10.79 -20.80 -16.85
CA PHE A 9 -9.49 -21.03 -16.23
C PHE A 9 -9.28 -20.15 -14.98
N ILE A 10 -9.93 -18.99 -14.91
CA ILE A 10 -9.84 -18.07 -13.77
C ILE A 10 -10.71 -18.54 -12.61
N ASP A 11 -10.06 -18.89 -11.49
CA ASP A 11 -10.68 -19.25 -10.21
C ASP A 11 -9.86 -18.73 -9.01
N ASN A 12 -10.25 -19.13 -7.79
CA ASN A 12 -9.65 -18.67 -6.53
C ASN A 12 -8.15 -19.01 -6.40
N ARG A 13 -7.61 -19.94 -7.20
CA ARG A 13 -6.18 -20.25 -7.20
C ARG A 13 -5.34 -19.05 -7.64
N ILE A 14 -5.94 -18.03 -8.26
CA ILE A 14 -5.24 -16.80 -8.62
C ILE A 14 -4.67 -16.05 -7.40
N TYR A 15 -5.21 -16.34 -6.21
CA TYR A 15 -4.73 -15.85 -4.91
C TYR A 15 -3.72 -16.80 -4.24
N SER A 16 -3.29 -17.87 -4.92
CA SER A 16 -2.29 -18.80 -4.41
C SER A 16 -0.90 -18.45 -4.92
N LEU A 17 0.10 -18.45 -4.01
CA LEU A 17 1.49 -18.28 -4.38
C LEU A 17 1.96 -19.34 -5.39
N SER A 18 1.54 -20.60 -5.23
CA SER A 18 1.94 -21.71 -6.10
C SER A 18 1.43 -21.58 -7.53
N TRP A 19 0.36 -20.82 -7.74
CA TRP A 19 -0.25 -20.63 -9.07
C TRP A 19 0.12 -19.29 -9.72
N ARG A 20 0.78 -18.38 -8.99
CA ARG A 20 1.18 -17.05 -9.46
C ARG A 20 1.86 -17.09 -10.82
N ASN A 21 2.88 -17.93 -10.98
CA ASN A 21 3.63 -18.01 -12.24
C ASN A 21 2.78 -18.56 -13.39
N ILE A 22 1.90 -19.53 -13.10
CA ILE A 22 1.01 -20.11 -14.12
C ILE A 22 0.05 -19.04 -14.64
N TYR A 23 -0.57 -18.27 -13.75
CA TYR A 23 -1.44 -17.16 -14.14
C TYR A 23 -0.69 -16.02 -14.82
N PHE A 24 0.54 -15.70 -14.40
CA PHE A 24 1.39 -14.72 -15.07
C PHE A 24 1.64 -15.09 -16.55
N PHE A 25 2.11 -16.31 -16.82
CA PHE A 25 2.35 -16.75 -18.20
C PHE A 25 1.05 -16.85 -19.00
N TYR A 26 -0.03 -17.34 -18.38
CA TYR A 26 -1.33 -17.43 -19.01
C TYR A 26 -1.84 -16.05 -19.47
N LEU A 27 -1.79 -15.04 -18.60
CA LEU A 27 -2.16 -13.67 -18.95
C LEU A 27 -1.25 -13.09 -20.04
N GLY A 28 0.05 -13.38 -20.00
CA GLY A 28 0.99 -12.90 -21.02
C GLY A 28 0.76 -13.50 -22.41
N LEU A 29 0.12 -14.69 -22.48
CA LEU A 29 -0.29 -15.30 -23.75
C LEU A 29 -1.59 -14.71 -24.30
N ILE A 30 -2.44 -14.17 -23.42
CA ILE A 30 -3.73 -13.57 -23.79
C ILE A 30 -3.52 -12.08 -24.07
N LYS A 31 -3.65 -11.70 -25.35
CA LYS A 31 -3.39 -10.31 -25.77
C LYS A 31 -4.36 -9.30 -25.15
N ASP A 32 -5.63 -9.65 -24.97
CA ASP A 32 -6.61 -8.78 -24.31
C ASP A 32 -7.14 -9.45 -23.05
N CYS A 33 -6.71 -8.93 -21.90
CA CYS A 33 -7.06 -9.44 -20.59
C CYS A 33 -8.09 -8.56 -19.84
N GLU A 34 -8.79 -7.62 -20.51
CA GLU A 34 -9.72 -6.71 -19.81
C GLU A 34 -10.78 -7.47 -18.99
N ASP A 35 -11.51 -8.39 -19.64
CA ASP A 35 -12.54 -9.20 -18.98
C ASP A 35 -11.97 -10.04 -17.82
N ILE A 36 -10.77 -10.57 -18.01
CA ILE A 36 -10.09 -11.39 -17.01
C ILE A 36 -9.70 -10.54 -15.80
N ILE A 37 -9.06 -9.38 -16.01
CA ILE A 37 -8.69 -8.46 -14.93
C ILE A 37 -9.94 -7.98 -14.18
N ASN A 38 -10.99 -7.60 -14.90
CA ASN A 38 -12.26 -7.21 -14.29
C ASN A 38 -12.87 -8.36 -13.47
N LYS A 39 -12.80 -9.60 -13.97
CA LYS A 39 -13.25 -10.78 -13.22
C LYS A 39 -12.45 -10.95 -11.92
N ILE A 40 -11.12 -10.81 -11.95
CA ILE A 40 -10.26 -10.92 -10.76
C ILE A 40 -10.59 -9.82 -9.74
N GLN A 41 -10.89 -8.60 -10.20
CA GLN A 41 -11.34 -7.52 -9.31
C GLN A 41 -12.66 -7.86 -8.60
N ILE A 42 -13.61 -8.47 -9.33
CA ILE A 42 -14.95 -8.81 -8.83
C ILE A 42 -14.92 -10.05 -7.93
N THR A 43 -14.05 -11.03 -8.22
CA THR A 43 -13.89 -12.23 -7.39
C THR A 43 -13.37 -11.81 -6.02
N LYS A 44 -14.25 -11.76 -5.02
CA LYS A 44 -13.88 -11.34 -3.67
C LYS A 44 -13.03 -12.42 -3.00
N PRO A 45 -11.83 -12.08 -2.51
CA PRO A 45 -11.07 -12.95 -1.61
C PRO A 45 -11.92 -13.32 -0.39
N VAL A 46 -11.81 -14.57 0.04
CA VAL A 46 -12.59 -15.13 1.14
C VAL A 46 -12.03 -14.70 2.50
N ASP A 47 -10.71 -14.55 2.61
CA ASP A 47 -10.02 -14.25 3.87
C ASP A 47 -8.89 -13.22 3.73
N SER A 48 -8.25 -12.87 4.85
CA SER A 48 -7.15 -11.91 4.89
C SER A 48 -5.90 -12.36 4.12
N ASN A 49 -5.66 -13.68 4.02
CA ASN A 49 -4.52 -14.23 3.30
C ASN A 49 -4.72 -14.12 1.79
N GLU A 50 -5.89 -14.49 1.28
CA GLU A 50 -6.22 -14.33 -0.14
C GLU A 50 -6.18 -12.86 -0.56
N ARG A 51 -6.65 -11.94 0.29
CA ARG A 51 -6.52 -10.49 0.05
C ARG A 51 -5.06 -10.04 -0.03
N PHE A 52 -4.22 -10.55 0.87
CA PHE A 52 -2.79 -10.25 0.84
C PHE A 52 -2.14 -10.77 -0.44
N TRP A 53 -2.46 -12.00 -0.85
CA TRP A 53 -1.92 -12.56 -2.08
C TRP A 53 -2.48 -11.93 -3.34
N ARG A 54 -3.72 -11.45 -3.35
CA ARG A 54 -4.24 -10.61 -4.43
C ARG A 54 -3.41 -9.33 -4.57
N PHE A 55 -3.14 -8.66 -3.45
CA PHE A 55 -2.25 -7.51 -3.42
C PHE A 55 -0.83 -7.83 -3.92
N VAL A 56 -0.25 -8.97 -3.55
CA VAL A 56 1.11 -9.33 -4.01
C VAL A 56 1.15 -9.71 -5.50
N ASN A 57 0.20 -10.54 -5.94
CA ASN A 57 0.25 -11.16 -7.27
C ASN A 57 -0.21 -10.20 -8.38
N MET A 58 -1.05 -9.21 -8.05
CA MET A 58 -1.66 -8.35 -9.07
C MET A 58 -0.62 -7.51 -9.83
N GLY A 59 0.51 -7.13 -9.22
CA GLY A 59 1.59 -6.45 -9.92
C GLY A 59 2.08 -7.25 -11.14
N ASP A 60 2.37 -8.52 -10.94
CA ASP A 60 2.78 -9.44 -12.01
C ASP A 60 1.68 -9.62 -13.06
N TYR A 61 0.44 -9.82 -12.62
CA TYR A 61 -0.68 -10.03 -13.54
C TYR A 61 -0.92 -8.84 -14.45
N LEU A 62 -0.83 -7.62 -13.93
CA LEU A 62 -0.98 -6.40 -14.73
C LEU A 62 0.21 -6.18 -15.67
N LEU A 63 1.42 -6.58 -15.29
CA LEU A 63 2.59 -6.56 -16.17
C LEU A 63 2.47 -7.58 -17.31
N ALA A 64 1.97 -8.77 -17.02
CA ALA A 64 1.70 -9.77 -18.04
C ALA A 64 0.60 -9.29 -19.01
N ALA A 65 -0.44 -8.66 -18.47
CA ALA A 65 -1.55 -8.07 -19.22
C ALA A 65 -1.25 -6.65 -19.76
N TYR A 66 0.00 -6.34 -20.11
CA TYR A 66 0.40 -4.99 -20.54
C TYR A 66 -0.32 -4.47 -21.79
N SER A 67 -0.93 -5.37 -22.57
CA SER A 67 -1.70 -5.05 -23.78
C SER A 67 -3.16 -4.66 -23.51
N THR A 68 -3.65 -4.84 -22.27
CA THR A 68 -4.98 -4.40 -21.85
C THR A 68 -5.10 -2.87 -21.87
N PRO A 69 -6.29 -2.30 -22.16
CA PRO A 69 -6.51 -0.86 -22.05
C PRO A 69 -6.03 -0.31 -20.71
N TYR A 70 -5.17 0.70 -20.77
CA TYR A 70 -4.46 1.19 -19.59
C TYR A 70 -5.40 1.74 -18.51
N SER A 71 -6.60 2.20 -18.87
CA SER A 71 -7.64 2.62 -17.92
C SER A 71 -8.08 1.51 -16.95
N VAL A 72 -8.01 0.24 -17.38
CA VAL A 72 -8.25 -0.93 -16.51
C VAL A 72 -7.11 -1.07 -15.50
N ILE A 73 -5.86 -0.85 -15.94
CA ILE A 73 -4.67 -0.87 -15.08
C ILE A 73 -4.76 0.25 -14.03
N GLU A 74 -5.14 1.46 -14.42
CA GLU A 74 -5.32 2.61 -13.52
C GLU A 74 -6.32 2.31 -12.40
N LYS A 75 -7.50 1.80 -12.76
CA LYS A 75 -8.53 1.39 -11.79
C LYS A 75 -8.03 0.27 -10.87
N THR A 76 -7.32 -0.72 -11.42
CA THR A 76 -6.83 -1.85 -10.64
C THR A 76 -5.77 -1.42 -9.63
N ILE A 77 -4.84 -0.55 -10.02
CA ILE A 77 -3.78 -0.05 -9.14
C ILE A 77 -4.38 0.69 -7.95
N LEU A 78 -5.36 1.59 -8.18
CA LEU A 78 -6.05 2.28 -7.08
C LEU A 78 -6.72 1.28 -6.12
N LEU A 79 -7.42 0.28 -6.66
CA LEU A 79 -8.08 -0.76 -5.87
C LEU A 79 -7.09 -1.52 -4.99
N ILE A 80 -5.94 -1.92 -5.55
CA ILE A 80 -4.96 -2.73 -4.84
C ILE A 80 -4.18 -1.93 -3.79
N ILE A 81 -3.86 -0.66 -4.07
CA ILE A 81 -3.27 0.22 -3.04
C ILE A 81 -4.26 0.45 -1.89
N LYS A 82 -5.56 0.61 -2.19
CA LYS A 82 -6.63 0.65 -1.17
C LYS A 82 -6.71 -0.66 -0.38
N GLU A 83 -6.52 -1.80 -1.02
CA GLU A 83 -6.48 -3.09 -0.35
C GLU A 83 -5.29 -3.23 0.61
N ALA A 84 -4.09 -2.86 0.17
CA ALA A 84 -2.90 -2.87 1.02
C ALA A 84 -3.08 -2.01 2.28
N GLN A 85 -3.61 -0.80 2.11
CA GLN A 85 -3.91 0.10 3.23
C GLN A 85 -4.99 -0.46 4.17
N THR A 86 -6.05 -1.03 3.61
CA THR A 86 -7.13 -1.63 4.40
C THR A 86 -6.63 -2.83 5.20
N LEU A 87 -5.80 -3.69 4.60
CA LEU A 87 -5.18 -4.83 5.28
C LEU A 87 -4.27 -4.37 6.41
N TYR A 88 -3.36 -3.43 6.13
CA TYR A 88 -2.50 -2.83 7.16
C TYR A 88 -3.33 -2.28 8.32
N LYS A 89 -4.35 -1.47 8.03
CA LYS A 89 -5.21 -0.85 9.05
C LYS A 89 -5.95 -1.90 9.88
N ASN A 90 -6.52 -2.91 9.25
CA ASN A 90 -7.24 -3.97 9.96
C ASN A 90 -6.32 -4.79 10.86
N ILE A 91 -5.06 -5.02 10.44
CA ILE A 91 -4.04 -5.65 11.29
C ILE A 91 -3.69 -4.72 12.45
N LYS A 92 -3.35 -3.45 12.18
CA LYS A 92 -3.04 -2.41 13.17
C LYS A 92 -4.11 -2.28 14.25
N ASP A 93 -5.38 -2.36 13.84
CA ASP A 93 -6.56 -2.22 14.70
C ASP A 93 -7.02 -3.55 15.34
N ASN A 94 -6.28 -4.65 15.15
CA ASN A 94 -6.66 -6.00 15.60
C ASN A 94 -8.05 -6.50 15.10
N LYS A 95 -8.53 -6.01 13.95
CA LYS A 95 -9.86 -6.35 13.39
C LYS A 95 -9.89 -7.66 12.61
N ILE A 96 -8.73 -8.16 12.17
CA ILE A 96 -8.61 -9.42 11.43
C ILE A 96 -7.55 -10.30 12.06
N ASP A 97 -7.65 -11.61 11.85
CA ASP A 97 -6.57 -12.52 12.17
C ASP A 97 -5.44 -12.42 11.14
N SER A 98 -4.22 -12.39 11.65
CA SER A 98 -2.98 -12.32 10.87
C SER A 98 -1.79 -12.62 11.78
N PRO A 99 -0.81 -13.41 11.33
CA PRO A 99 0.46 -13.60 12.02
C PRO A 99 1.21 -12.29 12.28
N LEU A 100 0.99 -11.26 11.43
CA LEU A 100 1.65 -9.95 11.56
C LEU A 100 1.21 -9.18 12.80
N ARG A 101 0.11 -9.57 13.48
CA ARG A 101 -0.30 -8.96 14.75
C ARG A 101 0.72 -9.20 15.87
N ASN A 102 1.55 -10.24 15.76
CA ASN A 102 2.61 -10.51 16.71
C ASN A 102 3.86 -9.65 16.50
N MET A 103 3.84 -8.78 15.47
CA MET A 103 4.91 -7.83 15.20
C MET A 103 4.53 -6.42 15.68
N PRO A 104 5.52 -5.54 15.94
CA PRO A 104 5.27 -4.12 16.20
C PRO A 104 4.64 -3.38 15.02
N GLU A 105 3.91 -2.29 15.28
CA GLU A 105 3.20 -1.52 14.24
C GLU A 105 4.13 -1.02 13.13
N MET A 106 5.30 -0.47 13.50
CA MET A 106 6.24 0.04 12.51
C MET A 106 6.82 -1.06 11.63
N PHE A 107 7.05 -2.25 12.18
CA PHE A 107 7.46 -3.41 11.39
C PHE A 107 6.40 -3.76 10.35
N VAL A 108 5.12 -3.79 10.75
CA VAL A 108 4.03 -4.11 9.82
C VAL A 108 3.87 -3.01 8.76
N LEU A 109 4.00 -1.73 9.12
CA LEU A 109 3.95 -0.62 8.17
C LEU A 109 5.08 -0.74 7.13
N GLU A 110 6.30 -0.99 7.58
CA GLU A 110 7.49 -1.17 6.73
C GLU A 110 7.37 -2.42 5.85
N PHE A 111 6.84 -3.52 6.39
CA PHE A 111 6.54 -4.72 5.61
C PHE A 111 5.59 -4.45 4.44
N PHE A 112 4.46 -3.78 4.70
CA PHE A 112 3.50 -3.44 3.64
C PHE A 112 4.10 -2.48 2.61
N GLN A 113 4.88 -1.50 3.06
CA GLN A 113 5.59 -0.58 2.18
C GLN A 113 6.61 -1.31 1.30
N ALA A 114 7.40 -2.23 1.85
CA ALA A 114 8.42 -2.98 1.13
C ALA A 114 7.81 -3.92 0.08
N VAL A 115 6.72 -4.60 0.44
CA VAL A 115 5.95 -5.43 -0.50
C VAL A 115 5.35 -4.56 -1.61
N THR A 116 4.78 -3.40 -1.27
CA THR A 116 4.22 -2.47 -2.28
C THR A 116 5.30 -2.04 -3.27
N CYS A 117 6.49 -1.66 -2.79
CA CYS A 117 7.61 -1.30 -3.67
C CYS A 117 8.04 -2.47 -4.56
N SER A 118 8.16 -3.67 -3.98
CA SER A 118 8.61 -4.86 -4.71
C SER A 118 7.64 -5.27 -5.84
N CYS A 119 6.34 -5.08 -5.63
CA CYS A 119 5.30 -5.45 -6.60
C CYS A 119 4.97 -4.34 -7.61
N TYR A 120 5.20 -3.07 -7.26
CA TYR A 120 4.65 -1.94 -8.02
C TYR A 120 5.64 -0.85 -8.43
N ALA A 121 6.92 -0.93 -8.03
CA ALA A 121 7.96 0.01 -8.48
C ALA A 121 8.44 -0.27 -9.91
N PHE A 122 7.50 -0.31 -10.86
CA PHE A 122 7.74 -0.41 -12.29
C PHE A 122 7.31 0.88 -12.97
N LYS A 123 8.13 1.41 -13.88
CA LYS A 123 7.79 2.60 -14.68
C LYS A 123 6.45 2.46 -15.41
N PHE A 124 6.09 1.22 -15.79
CA PHE A 124 4.80 0.89 -16.37
C PHE A 124 3.62 1.39 -15.53
N PHE A 125 3.69 1.32 -14.20
CA PHE A 125 2.60 1.73 -13.31
C PHE A 125 2.61 3.22 -12.94
N LYS A 126 3.64 3.98 -13.34
CA LYS A 126 3.79 5.38 -12.88
C LYS A 126 2.55 6.22 -13.19
N LYS A 127 2.03 6.14 -14.42
CA LYS A 127 0.81 6.88 -14.81
C LYS A 127 -0.40 6.45 -13.98
N ALA A 128 -0.50 5.17 -13.62
CA ALA A 128 -1.60 4.68 -12.80
C ALA A 128 -1.51 5.15 -11.34
N MET A 129 -0.29 5.29 -10.82
CA MET A 129 -0.04 5.91 -9.52
C MET A 129 -0.36 7.40 -9.54
N ASP A 130 -0.02 8.13 -10.62
CA ASP A 130 -0.36 9.55 -10.78
C ASP A 130 -1.88 9.74 -10.76
N SER A 131 -2.62 8.91 -11.51
CA SER A 131 -4.10 8.89 -11.50
C SER A 131 -4.65 8.53 -10.11
N ALA A 132 -4.08 7.53 -9.43
CA ALA A 132 -4.51 7.14 -8.09
C ALA A 132 -4.32 8.26 -7.06
N ILE A 133 -3.22 9.04 -7.13
CA ILE A 133 -3.00 10.20 -6.25
C ILE A 133 -4.13 11.21 -6.41
N LEU A 134 -4.55 11.52 -7.64
CA LEU A 134 -5.63 12.46 -7.92
C LEU A 134 -6.98 11.95 -7.39
N ASP A 135 -7.28 10.66 -7.59
CA ASP A 135 -8.51 10.04 -7.10
C ASP A 135 -8.57 10.03 -5.57
N ILE A 136 -7.48 9.61 -4.90
CA ILE A 136 -7.38 9.64 -3.43
C ILE A 136 -7.49 11.08 -2.92
N ALA A 137 -6.91 12.03 -3.66
CA ALA A 137 -6.88 13.41 -3.26
C ALA A 137 -8.27 14.07 -3.29
N SER A 138 -9.10 13.71 -4.26
CA SER A 138 -10.43 14.27 -4.51
C SER A 138 -11.55 13.53 -3.78
N ASP A 139 -11.34 12.27 -3.36
CA ASP A 139 -12.35 11.46 -2.67
C ASP A 139 -12.64 11.99 -1.25
N THR A 140 -13.85 12.50 -1.04
CA THR A 140 -14.32 13.04 0.25
C THR A 140 -14.76 11.96 1.24
N ASN A 141 -14.92 10.71 0.79
CA ASN A 141 -15.35 9.59 1.65
C ASN A 141 -14.17 8.94 2.39
N ILE A 142 -12.94 9.18 1.94
CA ILE A 142 -11.74 8.67 2.59
C ILE A 142 -11.31 9.64 3.69
N LYS A 143 -11.14 9.14 4.91
CA LYS A 143 -10.62 9.91 6.05
C LYS A 143 -9.17 10.32 5.81
N ASP A 144 -8.74 11.46 6.34
CA ASP A 144 -7.37 11.97 6.13
C ASP A 144 -6.29 11.02 6.65
N GLU A 145 -6.53 10.32 7.77
CA GLU A 145 -5.65 9.26 8.23
C GLU A 145 -5.47 8.17 7.16
N ASP A 146 -6.55 7.72 6.52
CA ASP A 146 -6.51 6.68 5.49
C ASP A 146 -5.81 7.20 4.22
N LYS A 147 -6.08 8.45 3.82
CA LYS A 147 -5.36 9.13 2.74
C LYS A 147 -3.85 9.17 3.00
N ALA A 148 -3.45 9.44 4.24
CA ALA A 148 -2.03 9.51 4.60
C ALA A 148 -1.31 8.17 4.33
N TYR A 149 -1.90 7.03 4.72
CA TYR A 149 -1.30 5.72 4.46
C TYR A 149 -1.29 5.36 2.98
N LEU A 150 -2.37 5.64 2.24
CA LEU A 150 -2.44 5.40 0.79
C LEU A 150 -1.35 6.17 0.06
N LEU A 151 -1.28 7.48 0.30
CA LEU A 151 -0.30 8.36 -0.33
C LEU A 151 1.12 8.03 0.13
N PHE A 152 1.32 7.58 1.38
CA PHE A 152 2.62 7.12 1.86
C PHE A 152 3.12 5.90 1.07
N PHE A 153 2.28 4.90 0.84
CA PHE A 153 2.65 3.73 0.03
C PHE A 153 3.01 4.12 -1.42
N ILE A 154 2.22 4.99 -2.05
CA ILE A 154 2.54 5.51 -3.40
C ILE A 154 3.85 6.31 -3.38
N SER A 155 4.07 7.16 -2.38
CA SER A 155 5.31 7.92 -2.22
C SER A 155 6.53 7.00 -2.09
N CYS A 156 6.39 5.87 -1.40
CA CYS A 156 7.47 4.88 -1.30
C CYS A 156 7.78 4.20 -2.64
N VAL A 157 6.75 3.93 -3.45
CA VAL A 157 6.92 3.47 -4.84
C VAL A 157 7.67 4.50 -5.66
N TYR A 158 7.31 5.78 -5.57
CA TYR A 158 8.00 6.87 -6.28
C TYR A 158 9.45 7.00 -5.87
N ARG A 159 9.72 6.90 -4.56
CA ARG A 159 11.09 6.82 -4.04
C ARG A 159 11.85 5.62 -4.63
N ALA A 160 11.24 4.43 -4.68
CA ALA A 160 11.86 3.24 -5.27
C ALA A 160 12.13 3.38 -6.78
N LEU A 161 11.29 4.15 -7.49
CA LEU A 161 11.48 4.51 -8.90
C LEU A 161 12.56 5.59 -9.12
N GLY A 162 13.08 6.20 -8.05
CA GLY A 162 14.04 7.30 -8.12
C GLY A 162 13.42 8.65 -8.48
N GLU A 163 12.11 8.81 -8.31
CA GLU A 163 11.42 10.08 -8.53
C GLU A 163 11.89 11.14 -7.52
N LYS A 164 11.92 12.39 -7.97
CA LYS A 164 12.33 13.51 -7.12
C LYS A 164 11.22 13.85 -6.13
N ASN A 165 11.61 14.20 -4.91
CA ASN A 165 10.72 14.72 -3.88
C ASN A 165 9.46 13.85 -3.64
N PRO A 166 9.60 12.53 -3.45
CA PRO A 166 8.48 11.59 -3.49
C PRO A 166 7.44 11.83 -2.40
N PHE A 167 7.81 12.51 -1.30
CA PHE A 167 6.93 12.75 -0.15
C PHE A 167 6.37 14.18 -0.09
N ASP A 168 6.80 15.10 -0.97
CA ASP A 168 6.44 16.53 -0.83
C ASP A 168 4.94 16.74 -0.96
N GLY A 169 4.28 16.12 -1.95
CA GLY A 169 2.83 16.24 -2.12
C GLY A 169 2.02 15.68 -0.94
N LEU A 170 2.52 14.62 -0.29
CA LEU A 170 1.92 14.08 0.93
C LEU A 170 2.07 15.06 2.11
N ILE A 171 3.26 15.61 2.29
CA ILE A 171 3.56 16.54 3.38
C ILE A 171 2.81 17.86 3.19
N ASP A 172 2.79 18.42 1.98
CA ASP A 172 2.10 19.68 1.72
C ASP A 172 0.59 19.57 1.91
N LYS A 173 0.02 18.40 1.62
CA LYS A 173 -1.42 18.18 1.74
C LYS A 173 -1.88 17.93 3.17
N LEU A 174 -1.10 17.20 3.97
CA LEU A 174 -1.52 16.72 5.29
C LEU A 174 -0.65 17.21 6.46
N ASP A 175 0.49 17.87 6.23
CA ASP A 175 1.55 18.27 7.20
C ASP A 175 1.34 17.83 8.66
N ASP A 176 0.54 18.61 9.42
CA ASP A 176 0.33 18.39 10.85
C ASP A 176 -0.62 17.20 11.14
N ASP A 177 -1.59 16.93 10.26
CA ASP A 177 -2.56 15.83 10.30
C ASP A 177 -1.96 14.47 9.92
N LEU A 178 -0.70 14.43 9.47
CA LEU A 178 -0.01 13.17 9.19
C LEU A 178 0.04 12.28 10.44
N PRO A 179 -0.44 11.03 10.37
CA PRO A 179 -0.31 10.08 11.46
C PRO A 179 1.14 9.89 11.86
N PHE A 180 1.41 9.79 13.16
CA PHE A 180 2.77 9.64 13.67
C PHE A 180 3.54 8.44 13.08
N PRO A 181 2.93 7.26 12.85
CA PRO A 181 3.59 6.15 12.14
C PRO A 181 4.05 6.54 10.71
N VAL A 182 3.25 7.32 9.98
CA VAL A 182 3.61 7.82 8.65
C VAL A 182 4.76 8.82 8.73
N LYS A 183 4.74 9.74 9.70
CA LYS A 183 5.87 10.67 9.95
C LYS A 183 7.19 9.92 10.20
N LEU A 184 7.13 8.83 10.97
CA LEU A 184 8.28 7.96 11.23
C LEU A 184 8.71 7.17 9.99
N GLY A 185 7.76 6.64 9.22
CA GLY A 185 8.03 5.97 7.95
C GLY A 185 8.77 6.88 6.96
N ILE A 186 8.30 8.12 6.79
CA ILE A 186 8.98 9.14 5.97
C ILE A 186 10.40 9.41 6.52
N TYR A 187 10.55 9.52 7.85
CA TYR A 187 11.85 9.72 8.47
C TYR A 187 12.84 8.59 8.19
N TYR A 188 12.39 7.33 8.16
CA TYR A 188 13.22 6.19 7.82
C TYR A 188 13.55 6.13 6.34
N GLU A 189 12.56 6.33 5.47
CA GLU A 189 12.75 6.34 4.02
C GLU A 189 13.67 7.46 3.53
N ASN A 190 13.69 8.57 4.24
CA ASN A 190 14.57 9.69 3.96
C ASN A 190 16.06 9.31 3.97
N LYS A 191 16.47 8.24 4.69
CA LYS A 191 17.86 7.76 4.68
C LYS A 191 18.29 7.21 3.32
N HIS A 192 17.33 6.80 2.48
CA HIS A 192 17.58 6.26 1.15
C HIS A 192 17.53 7.34 0.05
N LEU A 193 17.20 8.59 0.40
CA LEU A 193 17.16 9.70 -0.54
C LEU A 193 18.54 10.32 -0.71
N THR A 194 18.97 10.51 -1.96
CA THR A 194 20.18 11.27 -2.31
C THR A 194 20.02 12.75 -2.04
N HIS A 195 18.81 13.28 -2.22
CA HIS A 195 18.48 14.69 -2.02
C HIS A 195 17.18 14.85 -1.23
N GLN A 196 17.15 15.85 -0.36
CA GLN A 196 16.00 16.18 0.47
C GLN A 196 15.51 17.57 0.11
N SER A 197 14.20 17.68 -0.18
CA SER A 197 13.53 18.96 -0.41
C SER A 197 13.53 19.83 0.84
N THR A 198 13.25 21.13 0.67
CA THR A 198 13.08 22.07 1.79
C THR A 198 11.90 21.68 2.68
N ILE A 199 10.80 21.23 2.07
CA ILE A 199 9.58 20.76 2.73
C ILE A 199 9.90 19.55 3.62
N LEU A 200 10.56 18.54 3.07
CA LEU A 200 10.96 17.35 3.80
C LEU A 200 11.91 17.70 4.95
N LYS A 201 12.98 18.47 4.71
CA LYS A 201 13.91 18.90 5.77
C LYS A 201 13.19 19.61 6.93
N ARG A 202 12.23 20.48 6.61
CA ARG A 202 11.41 21.19 7.61
C ARG A 202 10.58 20.20 8.42
N ASN A 203 9.89 19.27 7.78
CA ASN A 203 9.05 18.26 8.44
C ASN A 203 9.88 17.34 9.35
N LEU A 204 11.04 16.85 8.90
CA LEU A 204 11.93 16.02 9.71
C LEU A 204 12.50 16.77 10.93
N LYS A 205 12.80 18.06 10.77
CA LYS A 205 13.24 18.92 11.89
C LYS A 205 12.11 19.09 12.91
N LYS A 206 10.88 19.36 12.46
CA LYS A 206 9.70 19.42 13.34
C LYS A 206 9.52 18.12 14.11
N LEU A 207 9.57 16.96 13.44
CA LEU A 207 9.43 15.64 14.07
C LEU A 207 10.49 15.40 15.16
N LYS A 208 11.77 15.65 14.86
CA LYS A 208 12.85 15.50 15.85
C LYS A 208 12.65 16.40 17.06
N GLN A 209 12.17 17.63 16.86
CA GLN A 209 11.89 18.55 17.97
C GLN A 209 10.70 18.08 18.81
N GLN A 210 9.63 17.57 18.18
CA GLN A 210 8.47 17.01 18.86
C GLN A 210 8.87 15.81 19.74
N MET A 211 9.69 14.89 19.21
CA MET A 211 10.19 13.73 19.96
C MET A 211 11.05 14.13 21.17
N LYS A 212 11.88 15.16 21.05
CA LYS A 212 12.72 15.63 22.18
C LYS A 212 11.92 16.31 23.29
N LYS A 213 10.85 17.03 22.94
CA LYS A 213 10.09 17.87 23.88
C LYS A 213 8.97 17.12 24.60
N ASN A 214 8.50 15.99 24.05
CA ASN A 214 7.32 15.30 24.54
C ASN A 214 7.66 13.86 25.01
N PRO A 215 7.84 13.64 26.32
CA PRO A 215 8.09 12.30 26.88
C PRO A 215 7.01 11.27 26.55
N ALA A 216 5.74 11.68 26.47
CA ALA A 216 4.65 10.78 26.08
C ALA A 216 4.79 10.31 24.63
N LEU A 217 5.28 11.18 23.75
CA LEU A 217 5.60 10.81 22.36
C LEU A 217 6.77 9.83 22.28
N SER A 218 7.76 9.94 23.18
CA SER A 218 8.85 8.97 23.29
C SER A 218 8.35 7.59 23.71
N GLN A 219 7.41 7.51 24.66
CA GLN A 219 6.78 6.24 25.04
C GLN A 219 5.96 5.66 23.88
N TYR A 220 5.22 6.50 23.17
CA TYR A 220 4.48 6.05 21.99
C TYR A 220 5.41 5.56 20.87
N TYR A 221 6.54 6.24 20.65
CA TYR A 221 7.59 5.80 19.74
C TYR A 221 8.11 4.40 20.10
N ASN A 222 8.45 4.14 21.37
CA ASN A 222 8.91 2.81 21.80
C ASN A 222 7.81 1.75 21.59
N ARG A 223 6.56 2.06 21.96
CA ARG A 223 5.42 1.16 21.74
C ARG A 223 5.24 0.79 20.27
N LEU A 224 5.46 1.73 19.35
CA LEU A 224 5.35 1.49 17.91
C LEU A 224 6.42 0.54 17.36
N HIS A 225 7.59 0.46 18.00
CA HIS A 225 8.74 -0.35 17.54
C HIS A 225 8.94 -1.64 18.32
N GLU A 226 8.46 -1.73 19.56
CA GLU A 226 8.76 -2.84 20.46
C GLU A 226 7.54 -3.68 20.80
N LEU A 227 6.36 -3.07 20.93
CA LEU A 227 5.17 -3.78 21.40
C LEU A 227 4.41 -4.42 20.23
N PRO A 228 4.19 -5.75 20.25
CA PRO A 228 3.31 -6.41 19.30
C PRO A 228 1.93 -5.76 19.24
N ILE A 229 1.36 -5.66 18.03
CA ILE A 229 0.01 -5.12 17.84
C ILE A 229 -1.03 -5.90 18.66
N SER A 230 -0.88 -7.22 18.78
CA SER A 230 -1.76 -8.10 19.56
C SER A 230 -1.80 -7.74 21.06
N GLN A 231 -0.76 -7.08 21.57
CA GLN A 231 -0.64 -6.67 22.97
C GLN A 231 -1.08 -5.22 23.21
N LYS A 232 -1.49 -4.49 22.18
CA LYS A 232 -2.15 -3.19 22.37
C LYS A 232 -3.47 -3.45 23.11
N LYS A 233 -3.52 -3.11 24.40
CA LYS A 233 -4.78 -3.09 25.15
C LYS A 233 -5.81 -2.33 24.31
N ILE A 234 -6.93 -2.98 24.02
CA ILE A 234 -8.09 -2.32 23.44
C ILE A 234 -8.55 -1.35 24.53
N GLU A 235 -8.18 -0.07 24.41
CA GLU A 235 -8.85 0.98 25.16
C GLU A 235 -10.28 1.04 24.61
N ILE A 236 -11.14 0.16 25.15
CA ILE A 236 -12.58 0.34 25.05
C ILE A 236 -12.83 1.66 25.77
N LYS A 237 -13.04 2.72 25.00
CA LYS A 237 -13.62 3.96 25.52
C LYS A 237 -15.02 3.60 26.01
N SER A 238 -15.12 3.22 27.28
CA SER A 238 -16.36 3.28 28.05
C SER A 238 -16.74 4.75 28.13
N LYS A 239 -17.73 5.13 27.32
CA LYS A 239 -18.59 6.27 27.63
C LYS A 239 -19.55 5.84 28.74
#